data_AF-A0A523BW32-F1
#
_entry.id   AF-A0A523BW32-F1
#
_cell.length_a   1.000
_cell.length_b   1.000
_cell.length_c   1.000
_cell.angle_alpha   90.00
_cell.angle_beta   90.00
_cell.angle_gamma   90.00
#
_symmetry.space_group_name_H-M   'P 1'
#
loop_
_entity.id
_entity.type
_entity.pdbx_description
1 polymer ?
#
loop_
_entity_poly.entity_id
_entity_poly.type
_entity_poly.pdbx_seq_one_letter_code
_entity_poly.pdbx_strand_id
1 'polypeptide(L)'
;MPPRQPHQEGGAWQEQDEQRRKAVSCSLSEGKSHTDSGRGDFWHYIRGLNSPCCGRGAPDTITPTTRNKHFLPSNWKYEIEPFTMDNNNPTLTVLRPDMQHALIEYAAEFSAAGEPRYAFITPEMTREEYAALLLRQEADSRGIELPDGRVPQSVYYLVRGGSYIIGSSRLRHTLTSRLEQEGGHIGYDVRPSQRGKGYATRLLALTMGEACGLGLPGVLVTCDDDNYASARVIEKNGGRLINKIVPEDGDKLVRRYWIDL
;
A
#
# COMPACT_ATOMS: atom_id res chain seq x y z
N MET A 1 43.31 19.45 -42.32
CA MET A 1 42.60 18.53 -41.41
C MET A 1 41.17 19.00 -41.28
N PRO A 2 40.15 18.18 -41.60
CA PRO A 2 38.75 18.59 -41.56
C PRO A 2 38.19 18.49 -40.13
N PRO A 3 37.11 19.23 -39.80
CA PRO A 3 36.46 19.16 -38.49
C PRO A 3 35.61 17.90 -38.37
N ARG A 4 35.65 17.26 -37.19
CA ARG A 4 34.85 16.08 -36.84
C ARG A 4 33.40 16.46 -36.56
N GLN A 5 32.47 15.69 -37.12
CA GLN A 5 31.02 15.75 -36.86
C GLN A 5 30.67 15.20 -35.46
N PRO A 6 29.53 15.61 -34.87
CA PRO A 6 29.01 15.01 -33.65
C PRO A 6 28.27 13.70 -33.94
N HIS A 7 28.56 12.66 -33.14
CA HIS A 7 27.87 11.38 -33.17
C HIS A 7 26.46 11.49 -32.57
N GLN A 8 25.47 11.00 -33.31
CA GLN A 8 24.13 10.67 -32.82
C GLN A 8 24.12 9.20 -32.40
N GLU A 9 23.75 8.91 -31.15
CA GLU A 9 23.30 7.58 -30.73
C GLU A 9 22.08 7.77 -29.81
N GLY A 10 20.92 7.35 -30.31
CA GLY A 10 19.63 7.46 -29.61
C GLY A 10 18.54 6.83 -30.46
N GLY A 11 18.43 5.50 -30.40
CA GLY A 11 17.46 4.77 -31.23
C GLY A 11 17.54 3.26 -31.00
N ALA A 12 17.10 2.81 -29.82
CA ALA A 12 16.88 1.38 -29.58
C ALA A 12 15.79 1.07 -28.53
N TRP A 13 15.27 2.07 -27.79
CA TRP A 13 14.27 1.85 -26.74
C TRP A 13 12.84 2.23 -27.12
N GLN A 14 12.62 2.90 -28.26
CA GLN A 14 11.27 3.33 -28.69
C GLN A 14 10.51 2.29 -29.54
N GLU A 15 11.21 1.33 -30.15
CA GLU A 15 10.59 0.37 -31.09
C GLU A 15 9.94 -0.84 -30.40
N GLN A 16 10.26 -1.13 -29.13
CA GLN A 16 9.71 -2.27 -28.39
C GLN A 16 8.40 -1.95 -27.65
N ASP A 17 8.10 -0.66 -27.38
CA ASP A 17 6.88 -0.24 -26.69
C ASP A 17 5.67 -0.13 -27.62
N GLU A 18 5.89 0.13 -28.91
CA GLU A 18 4.82 0.24 -29.90
C GLU A 18 4.25 -1.13 -30.31
N GLN A 19 5.05 -2.20 -30.20
CA GLN A 19 4.60 -3.57 -30.44
C GLN A 19 3.76 -4.16 -29.28
N ARG A 20 3.88 -3.62 -28.05
CA ARG A 20 3.02 -4.03 -26.91
C ARG A 20 1.65 -3.35 -26.90
N ARG A 21 1.50 -2.18 -27.53
CA ARG A 21 0.23 -1.43 -27.58
C ARG A 21 -0.79 -1.98 -28.58
N LYS A 22 -0.37 -2.80 -29.55
CA LYS A 22 -1.27 -3.44 -30.54
C LYS A 22 -1.91 -4.75 -30.07
N ALA A 23 -1.58 -5.27 -28.89
CA ALA A 23 -2.10 -6.54 -28.38
C ALA A 23 -3.31 -6.41 -27.43
N VAL A 24 -3.79 -5.20 -27.13
CA VAL A 24 -4.87 -4.97 -26.14
C VAL A 24 -6.20 -4.51 -26.78
N SER A 25 -6.26 -4.30 -28.10
CA SER A 25 -7.47 -3.75 -28.75
C SER A 25 -8.41 -4.79 -29.38
N CYS A 26 -8.51 -6.01 -28.85
CA CYS A 26 -9.41 -7.02 -29.44
C CYS A 26 -10.15 -7.84 -28.38
N SER A 27 -11.23 -7.28 -27.83
CA SER A 27 -12.47 -8.00 -27.46
C SER A 27 -13.44 -7.06 -26.73
N LEU A 28 -14.21 -6.28 -27.49
CA LEU A 28 -15.44 -5.65 -27.02
C LEU A 28 -16.55 -6.04 -27.99
N SER A 29 -17.45 -6.92 -27.56
CA SER A 29 -18.78 -7.04 -28.16
C SER A 29 -19.78 -7.68 -27.18
N GLU A 30 -20.76 -6.85 -26.83
CA GLU A 30 -22.19 -7.18 -26.68
C GLU A 30 -22.73 -7.88 -25.42
N GLY A 31 -23.79 -7.25 -24.87
CA GLY A 31 -24.72 -7.86 -23.91
C GLY A 31 -25.62 -6.83 -23.23
N LYS A 32 -26.81 -6.56 -23.78
CA LYS A 32 -27.84 -5.65 -23.24
C LYS A 32 -28.71 -6.30 -22.14
N SER A 33 -29.15 -5.43 -21.22
CA SER A 33 -30.45 -5.36 -20.51
C SER A 33 -30.95 -6.53 -19.63
N HIS A 34 -31.20 -6.25 -18.35
CA HIS A 34 -32.56 -6.26 -17.77
C HIS A 34 -32.58 -5.69 -16.34
N THR A 35 -33.65 -4.95 -16.04
CA THR A 35 -34.07 -4.47 -14.72
C THR A 35 -34.78 -5.58 -13.94
N ASP A 36 -34.50 -5.75 -12.66
CA ASP A 36 -35.57 -5.98 -11.67
C ASP A 36 -35.12 -5.70 -10.22
N SER A 37 -36.09 -5.19 -9.49
CA SER A 37 -36.18 -4.85 -8.08
C SER A 37 -36.01 -6.04 -7.12
N GLY A 38 -35.47 -5.76 -5.93
CA GLY A 38 -35.43 -6.74 -4.84
C GLY A 38 -34.70 -6.24 -3.61
N ARG A 39 -35.43 -5.64 -2.66
CA ARG A 39 -34.98 -5.50 -1.27
C ARG A 39 -35.00 -6.89 -0.64
N GLY A 40 -33.89 -7.34 -0.06
CA GLY A 40 -33.82 -8.57 0.73
C GLY A 40 -32.40 -8.96 1.11
N ASP A 41 -32.11 -8.86 2.40
CA ASP A 41 -31.17 -9.68 3.18
C ASP A 41 -29.65 -9.54 2.99
N PHE A 42 -29.11 -8.51 3.66
CA PHE A 42 -27.70 -8.07 3.64
C PHE A 42 -26.75 -8.82 4.60
N TRP A 43 -27.14 -9.93 5.23
CA TRP A 43 -26.30 -10.58 6.27
C TRP A 43 -25.97 -12.07 6.08
N HIS A 44 -26.32 -12.69 4.95
CA HIS A 44 -26.02 -14.12 4.72
C HIS A 44 -24.84 -14.45 3.77
N TYR A 45 -24.14 -13.44 3.22
CA TYR A 45 -23.06 -13.70 2.25
C TYR A 45 -21.65 -13.89 2.87
N ILE A 46 -21.50 -13.82 4.20
CA ILE A 46 -20.19 -13.93 4.90
C ILE A 46 -19.93 -15.35 5.47
N ARG A 47 -20.56 -16.39 4.92
CA ARG A 47 -20.22 -17.80 5.22
C ARG A 47 -20.27 -18.67 3.97
N GLY A 48 -19.25 -18.54 3.13
CA GLY A 48 -19.11 -19.33 1.90
C GLY A 48 -17.66 -19.47 1.49
N LEU A 49 -16.78 -19.83 2.44
CA LEU A 49 -15.43 -20.29 2.12
C LEU A 49 -15.47 -21.74 1.62
N ASN A 50 -14.70 -21.98 0.56
CA ASN A 50 -14.16 -23.25 0.08
C ASN A 50 -15.06 -24.15 -0.80
N SER A 51 -14.76 -24.20 -2.12
CA SER A 51 -14.05 -25.31 -2.81
C SER A 51 -14.28 -25.26 -4.36
N PRO A 52 -13.67 -26.10 -5.22
CA PRO A 52 -12.62 -25.68 -6.16
C PRO A 52 -12.92 -26.04 -7.65
N CYS A 53 -12.01 -25.66 -8.54
CA CYS A 53 -12.05 -25.93 -9.97
C CYS A 53 -12.02 -27.43 -10.35
N CYS A 54 -12.73 -27.72 -11.46
CA CYS A 54 -12.90 -28.95 -12.24
C CYS A 54 -11.88 -30.11 -12.14
N GLY A 55 -12.41 -31.34 -12.09
CA GLY A 55 -12.10 -32.38 -13.10
C GLY A 55 -11.28 -33.63 -12.71
N ARG A 56 -11.97 -34.68 -12.26
CA ARG A 56 -11.77 -36.14 -12.45
C ARG A 56 -10.38 -36.81 -12.23
N GLY A 57 -10.36 -37.77 -11.30
CA GLY A 57 -9.54 -39.00 -11.37
C GLY A 57 -8.82 -39.38 -10.07
N ALA A 58 -9.44 -40.21 -9.22
CA ALA A 58 -8.79 -40.92 -8.10
C ALA A 58 -8.03 -42.17 -8.64
N PRO A 59 -7.03 -42.76 -7.93
CA PRO A 59 -7.29 -43.42 -6.64
C PRO A 59 -6.18 -43.31 -5.55
N ASP A 60 -6.67 -43.47 -4.31
CA ASP A 60 -6.17 -44.23 -3.14
C ASP A 60 -4.85 -43.90 -2.39
N THR A 61 -5.11 -43.46 -1.13
CA THR A 61 -4.43 -43.71 0.15
C THR A 61 -2.93 -43.48 0.29
N ILE A 62 -2.53 -42.31 0.82
CA ILE A 62 -1.35 -42.14 1.68
C ILE A 62 -1.63 -41.07 2.77
N THR A 63 -1.21 -41.39 4.00
CA THR A 63 -1.27 -40.64 5.27
C THR A 63 -0.62 -39.24 5.25
N PRO A 64 -0.92 -38.35 6.24
CA PRO A 64 -0.46 -36.96 6.22
C PRO A 64 1.02 -36.88 6.61
N THR A 65 1.90 -36.78 5.62
CA THR A 65 3.29 -36.37 5.84
C THR A 65 3.43 -34.86 5.77
N THR A 66 4.17 -34.37 6.75
CA THR A 66 4.70 -33.03 6.95
C THR A 66 5.26 -32.40 5.67
N ARG A 67 5.23 -31.05 5.62
CA ARG A 67 6.18 -30.14 4.95
C ARG A 67 5.70 -29.50 3.64
N ASN A 68 5.53 -28.18 3.67
CA ASN A 68 6.28 -27.31 2.78
C ASN A 68 6.62 -25.99 3.49
N LYS A 69 7.72 -26.06 4.26
CA LYS A 69 8.59 -24.91 4.56
C LYS A 69 9.51 -24.72 3.35
N HIS A 70 9.84 -23.46 3.07
CA HIS A 70 10.93 -22.96 2.21
C HIS A 70 10.57 -22.52 0.78
N PHE A 71 10.30 -21.23 0.65
CA PHE A 71 11.02 -20.37 -0.30
C PHE A 71 11.40 -19.09 0.45
N LEU A 72 12.61 -19.03 0.98
CA LEU A 72 13.26 -17.80 1.42
C LEU A 72 14.66 -17.77 0.77
N PRO A 73 15.10 -16.64 0.21
CA PRO A 73 16.42 -16.51 -0.40
C PRO A 73 17.55 -16.81 0.60
N SER A 74 18.64 -17.39 0.10
CA SER A 74 19.71 -18.07 0.84
C SER A 74 20.60 -17.19 1.73
N ASN A 75 20.25 -15.93 1.93
CA ASN A 75 20.94 -14.97 2.80
C ASN A 75 20.02 -14.30 3.84
N TRP A 76 18.75 -14.69 3.93
CA TRP A 76 17.80 -14.12 4.90
C TRP A 76 17.91 -14.78 6.28
N LYS A 77 18.41 -14.04 7.28
CA LYS A 77 18.34 -14.43 8.69
C LYS A 77 17.35 -13.53 9.43
N TYR A 78 16.10 -13.98 9.50
CA TYR A 78 15.20 -13.54 10.57
C TYR A 78 14.44 -14.77 11.06
N GLU A 79 14.83 -15.25 12.24
CA GLU A 79 14.06 -16.25 12.96
C GLU A 79 12.81 -15.55 13.49
N ILE A 80 11.64 -15.94 12.96
CA ILE A 80 10.35 -15.53 13.51
C ILE A 80 10.15 -16.39 14.76
N GLU A 81 10.48 -15.84 15.91
CA GLU A 81 10.13 -16.37 17.23
C GLU A 81 8.60 -16.59 17.31
N PRO A 82 8.13 -17.65 17.97
CA PRO A 82 6.72 -18.04 17.96
C PRO A 82 5.82 -16.92 18.55
N PHE A 83 4.80 -16.58 17.77
CA PHE A 83 3.78 -15.57 18.04
C PHE A 83 2.95 -15.93 19.29
N THR A 84 3.31 -15.37 20.44
CA THR A 84 2.39 -15.25 21.57
C THR A 84 1.47 -14.05 21.36
N MET A 85 0.17 -14.18 21.66
CA MET A 85 -0.80 -13.07 21.76
C MET A 85 -0.39 -12.12 22.90
N ASP A 86 0.66 -11.37 22.65
CA ASP A 86 1.12 -10.21 23.40
C ASP A 86 0.20 -9.04 22.98
N ASN A 87 -0.75 -8.68 23.85
CA ASN A 87 -1.67 -7.55 23.63
C ASN A 87 -0.98 -6.17 23.57
N ASN A 88 0.34 -6.13 23.74
CA ASN A 88 1.19 -4.94 23.80
C ASN A 88 1.97 -4.70 22.50
N ASN A 89 2.17 -5.71 21.66
CA ASN A 89 2.87 -5.54 20.39
C ASN A 89 1.94 -4.93 19.32
N PRO A 90 2.31 -3.82 18.67
CA PRO A 90 1.48 -3.24 17.63
C PRO A 90 1.39 -4.14 16.39
N THR A 91 0.19 -4.26 15.83
CA THR A 91 -0.13 -5.04 14.63
C THR A 91 -0.59 -4.13 13.50
N LEU A 92 -0.36 -4.56 12.26
CA LEU A 92 -0.86 -3.86 11.07
C LEU A 92 -2.29 -4.34 10.78
N THR A 93 -3.23 -3.42 10.57
CA THR A 93 -4.63 -3.71 10.24
C THR A 93 -5.21 -2.62 9.35
N VAL A 94 -6.31 -2.90 8.66
CA VAL A 94 -7.20 -1.86 8.12
C VAL A 94 -8.14 -1.33 9.21
N LEU A 95 -8.84 -0.22 8.95
CA LEU A 95 -9.89 0.24 9.86
C LEU A 95 -11.04 -0.77 9.93
N ARG A 96 -11.61 -0.91 11.12
CA ARG A 96 -12.75 -1.78 11.40
C ARG A 96 -13.94 -0.97 11.96
N PRO A 97 -15.17 -1.50 11.91
CA PRO A 97 -16.36 -0.80 12.42
C PRO A 97 -16.24 -0.34 13.88
N ASP A 98 -15.47 -1.04 14.72
CA ASP A 98 -15.25 -0.74 16.14
C ASP A 98 -14.20 0.37 16.40
N MET A 99 -13.51 0.87 15.37
CA MET A 99 -12.36 1.77 15.52
C MET A 99 -12.68 3.27 15.33
N GLN A 100 -13.96 3.65 15.22
CA GLN A 100 -14.36 5.04 15.00
C GLN A 100 -13.76 5.99 16.06
N HIS A 101 -13.93 5.67 17.35
CA HIS A 101 -13.43 6.51 18.43
C HIS A 101 -11.90 6.62 18.41
N ALA A 102 -11.22 5.51 18.13
CA ALA A 102 -9.76 5.47 18.00
C ALA A 102 -9.24 6.37 16.87
N LEU A 103 -9.95 6.42 15.74
CA LEU A 103 -9.61 7.29 14.62
C LEU A 103 -9.81 8.76 14.97
N ILE A 104 -10.89 9.09 15.68
CA ILE A 104 -11.16 10.45 16.17
C ILE A 104 -10.05 10.90 17.13
N GLU A 105 -9.67 10.07 18.11
CA GLU A 105 -8.55 10.38 19.02
C GLU A 105 -7.21 10.52 18.28
N TYR A 106 -6.97 9.64 17.31
CA TYR A 106 -5.77 9.72 16.47
C TYR A 106 -5.71 11.06 15.72
N ALA A 107 -6.81 11.45 15.06
CA ALA A 107 -6.92 12.71 14.34
C ALA A 107 -6.78 13.93 15.25
N ALA A 108 -7.39 13.88 16.45
CA ALA A 108 -7.33 14.95 17.44
C ALA A 108 -5.88 15.25 17.86
N GLU A 109 -5.02 14.23 18.03
CA GLU A 109 -3.61 14.45 18.35
C GLU A 109 -2.85 15.17 17.23
N PHE A 110 -3.12 14.85 15.95
CA PHE A 110 -2.51 15.59 14.84
C PHE A 110 -2.98 17.04 14.81
N SER A 111 -4.28 17.27 15.01
CA SER A 111 -4.84 18.63 15.11
C SER A 111 -4.19 19.43 16.23
N ALA A 112 -4.07 18.85 17.42
CA ALA A 112 -3.42 19.48 18.58
C ALA A 112 -1.92 19.76 18.35
N ALA A 113 -1.25 18.98 17.49
CA ALA A 113 0.12 19.20 17.06
C ALA A 113 0.25 20.22 15.90
N GLY A 114 -0.85 20.80 15.42
CA GLY A 114 -0.86 21.75 14.29
C GLY A 114 -0.69 21.10 12.93
N GLU A 115 -0.96 19.80 12.80
CA GLU A 115 -0.83 19.05 11.56
C GLU A 115 -2.19 18.79 10.90
N PRO A 116 -2.49 19.38 9.73
CA PRO A 116 -3.84 19.36 9.14
C PRO A 116 -4.21 18.05 8.42
N ARG A 117 -3.34 17.03 8.43
CA ARG A 117 -3.46 15.80 7.63
C ARG A 117 -4.77 15.02 7.87
N TYR A 118 -5.36 15.17 9.06
CA TYR A 118 -6.59 14.50 9.47
C TYR A 118 -7.73 15.48 9.78
N ALA A 119 -7.67 16.71 9.27
CA ALA A 119 -8.67 17.75 9.57
C ALA A 119 -10.11 17.39 9.14
N PHE A 120 -10.28 16.44 8.22
CA PHE A 120 -11.58 15.92 7.80
C PHE A 120 -12.20 14.92 8.81
N ILE A 121 -11.43 14.46 9.79
CA ILE A 121 -11.92 13.63 10.90
C ILE A 121 -12.18 14.57 12.08
N THR A 122 -13.45 14.80 12.40
CA THR A 122 -13.85 15.69 13.50
C THR A 122 -14.37 14.88 14.70
N PRO A 123 -14.41 15.48 15.91
CA PRO A 123 -15.04 14.86 17.08
C PRO A 123 -16.52 14.50 16.86
N GLU A 124 -17.21 15.19 15.97
CA GLU A 124 -18.63 15.02 15.65
C GLU A 124 -18.89 13.95 14.57
N MET A 125 -17.84 13.32 14.03
CA MET A 125 -17.98 12.30 12.97
C MET A 125 -19.01 11.24 13.37
N THR A 126 -20.06 11.13 12.56
CA THR A 126 -21.16 10.18 12.75
C THR A 126 -20.76 8.77 12.34
N ARG A 127 -21.55 7.77 12.77
CA ARG A 127 -21.31 6.36 12.41
C ARG A 127 -21.47 6.14 10.90
N GLU A 128 -22.37 6.88 10.28
CA GLU A 128 -22.66 6.83 8.85
C GLU A 128 -21.50 7.40 8.03
N GLU A 129 -20.93 8.54 8.44
CA GLU A 129 -19.73 9.11 7.83
C GLU A 129 -18.51 8.19 7.99
N TYR A 130 -18.36 7.59 9.17
CA TYR A 130 -17.30 6.61 9.40
C TYR A 130 -17.46 5.36 8.52
N ALA A 131 -18.68 4.83 8.41
CA ALA A 131 -18.98 3.71 7.53
C ALA A 131 -18.70 4.06 6.05
N ALA A 132 -19.06 5.26 5.62
CA ALA A 132 -18.73 5.75 4.28
C ALA A 132 -17.21 5.85 4.05
N LEU A 133 -16.44 6.28 5.05
CA LEU A 133 -14.97 6.26 4.99
C LEU A 133 -14.41 4.83 4.81
N LEU A 134 -14.94 3.84 5.56
CA LEU A 134 -14.52 2.44 5.42
C LEU A 134 -14.77 1.94 3.99
N LEU A 135 -15.97 2.18 3.46
CA LEU A 135 -16.35 1.79 2.10
C LEU A 135 -15.48 2.49 1.05
N ARG A 136 -15.16 3.77 1.26
CA ARG A 136 -14.30 4.53 0.34
C ARG A 136 -12.86 3.99 0.35
N GLN A 137 -12.29 3.64 1.50
CA GLN A 137 -10.96 3.02 1.56
C GLN A 137 -10.93 1.66 0.83
N GLU A 138 -11.99 0.86 0.97
CA GLU A 138 -12.10 -0.44 0.29
C GLU A 138 -12.37 -0.30 -1.23
N ALA A 139 -13.05 0.75 -1.66
CA ALA A 139 -13.20 1.06 -3.07
C ALA A 139 -11.89 1.60 -3.67
N ASP A 140 -11.16 2.44 -2.94
CA ASP A 140 -9.84 2.96 -3.32
C ASP A 140 -8.81 1.84 -3.49
N SER A 141 -8.80 0.83 -2.60
CA SER A 141 -7.89 -0.32 -2.70
C SER A 141 -8.14 -1.15 -3.96
N ARG A 142 -9.37 -1.18 -4.46
CA ARG A 142 -9.78 -1.91 -5.67
C ARG A 142 -9.75 -1.06 -6.93
N GLY A 143 -9.41 0.22 -6.83
CA GLY A 143 -9.40 1.13 -7.97
C GLY A 143 -10.78 1.50 -8.52
N ILE A 144 -11.83 1.38 -7.71
CA ILE A 144 -13.22 1.63 -8.15
C ILE A 144 -13.53 3.11 -8.04
N GLU A 145 -13.97 3.73 -9.14
CA GLU A 145 -14.40 5.15 -9.19
C GLU A 145 -13.37 6.11 -8.58
N LEU A 146 -12.09 5.89 -8.91
CA LEU A 146 -11.02 6.79 -8.49
C LEU A 146 -11.13 8.14 -9.23
N PRO A 147 -10.96 9.27 -8.53
CA PRO A 147 -10.78 10.56 -9.19
C PRO A 147 -9.55 10.57 -10.09
N ASP A 148 -9.55 11.43 -11.10
CA ASP A 148 -8.42 11.61 -12.01
C ASP A 148 -7.12 11.89 -11.24
N GLY A 149 -6.04 11.23 -11.67
CA GLY A 149 -4.73 11.34 -11.05
C GLY A 149 -4.55 10.55 -9.75
N ARG A 150 -5.59 9.88 -9.22
CA ARG A 150 -5.43 8.90 -8.15
C ARG A 150 -5.17 7.50 -8.68
N VAL A 151 -4.51 6.72 -7.83
CA VAL A 151 -4.15 5.32 -8.08
C VAL A 151 -4.76 4.44 -7.00
N PRO A 152 -4.97 3.14 -7.27
CA PRO A 152 -5.39 2.20 -6.24
C PRO A 152 -4.45 2.25 -5.04
N GLN A 153 -5.01 2.34 -3.84
CA GLN A 153 -4.22 2.40 -2.61
C GLN A 153 -4.89 1.65 -1.46
N SER A 154 -4.10 0.92 -0.69
CA SER A 154 -4.51 0.36 0.60
C SER A 154 -4.05 1.26 1.74
N VAL A 155 -4.92 1.51 2.71
CA VAL A 155 -4.58 2.27 3.92
C VAL A 155 -4.51 1.32 5.11
N TYR A 156 -3.35 1.29 5.75
CA TYR A 156 -3.07 0.45 6.91
C TYR A 156 -2.80 1.30 8.14
N TYR A 157 -3.04 0.70 9.30
CA TYR A 157 -2.91 1.32 10.60
C TYR A 157 -2.11 0.41 11.51
N LEU A 158 -1.12 0.97 12.19
CA LEU A 158 -0.40 0.27 13.25
C LEU A 158 -1.18 0.41 14.54
N VAL A 159 -1.71 -0.68 15.09
CA VAL A 159 -2.64 -0.65 16.22
C VAL A 159 -2.11 -1.50 17.37
N ARG A 160 -2.14 -0.93 18.58
CA ARG A 160 -1.83 -1.61 19.84
C ARG A 160 -3.11 -1.87 20.63
N GLY A 161 -3.22 -3.02 21.29
CA GLY A 161 -4.37 -3.35 22.13
C GLY A 161 -5.73 -3.34 21.40
N GLY A 162 -5.73 -3.56 20.09
CA GLY A 162 -6.95 -3.63 19.26
C GLY A 162 -7.55 -2.28 18.83
N SER A 163 -7.37 -1.21 19.61
CA SER A 163 -8.01 0.09 19.34
C SER A 163 -7.10 1.31 19.50
N TYR A 164 -5.82 1.18 19.87
CA TYR A 164 -4.93 2.34 19.96
C TYR A 164 -4.11 2.50 18.67
N ILE A 165 -4.51 3.41 17.78
CA ILE A 165 -3.82 3.70 16.52
C ILE A 165 -2.53 4.48 16.78
N ILE A 166 -1.38 3.90 16.46
CA ILE A 166 -0.04 4.49 16.63
C ILE A 166 0.41 5.23 15.37
N GLY A 167 0.03 4.75 14.19
CA GLY A 167 0.45 5.34 12.93
C GLY A 167 -0.41 4.83 11.77
N SER A 168 -0.31 5.51 10.63
CA SER A 168 -0.97 5.09 9.39
C SER A 168 0.03 5.00 8.25
N SER A 169 -0.25 4.11 7.30
CA SER A 169 0.55 3.89 6.11
C SER A 169 -0.38 3.77 4.90
N ARG A 170 -0.02 4.41 3.80
CA ARG A 170 -0.74 4.38 2.53
C ARG A 170 0.16 3.68 1.53
N LEU A 171 -0.27 2.52 1.06
CA LEU A 171 0.41 1.72 0.05
C LEU A 171 -0.32 1.89 -1.27
N ARG A 172 0.27 2.65 -2.19
CA ARG A 172 -0.19 2.80 -3.57
C ARG A 172 0.31 1.63 -4.41
N HIS A 173 -0.59 1.03 -5.16
CA HIS A 173 -0.30 -0.21 -5.90
C HIS A 173 0.41 0.07 -7.23
N THR A 174 0.34 1.30 -7.71
CA THR A 174 1.03 1.82 -8.90
C THR A 174 1.41 3.27 -8.68
N LEU A 175 2.26 3.83 -9.55
CA LEU A 175 2.63 5.24 -9.51
C LEU A 175 2.23 5.96 -10.80
N THR A 176 1.78 7.20 -10.66
CA THR A 176 1.77 8.19 -11.74
C THR A 176 3.12 8.89 -11.83
N SER A 177 3.38 9.62 -12.92
CA SER A 177 4.61 10.42 -13.07
C SER A 177 4.81 11.42 -11.92
N ARG A 178 3.72 11.99 -11.38
CA ARG A 178 3.77 12.84 -10.17
C ARG A 178 4.22 12.03 -8.95
N LEU A 179 3.65 10.85 -8.73
CA LEU A 179 3.98 9.97 -7.60
C LEU A 179 5.41 9.40 -7.67
N GLU A 180 5.96 9.25 -8.87
CA GLU A 180 7.36 8.90 -9.07
C GLU A 180 8.31 10.01 -8.64
N GLN A 181 7.90 11.27 -8.74
CA GLN A 181 8.68 12.41 -8.28
C GLN A 181 8.55 12.61 -6.76
N GLU A 182 7.31 12.61 -6.27
CA GLU A 182 6.95 12.89 -4.88
C GLU A 182 5.74 12.05 -4.46
N GLY A 183 5.87 11.36 -3.32
CA GLY A 183 4.84 10.50 -2.74
C GLY A 183 5.27 9.04 -2.71
N GLY A 184 5.77 8.50 -3.81
CA GLY A 184 6.19 7.11 -3.93
C GLY A 184 5.07 6.10 -3.71
N HIS A 185 5.43 4.82 -3.54
CA HIS A 185 4.49 3.73 -3.26
C HIS A 185 3.98 3.81 -1.83
N ILE A 186 4.85 4.14 -0.87
CA ILE A 186 4.50 4.13 0.55
C ILE A 186 4.65 5.52 1.15
N GLY A 187 3.56 6.03 1.73
CA GLY A 187 3.58 7.19 2.61
C GLY A 187 3.11 6.80 4.00
N TYR A 188 3.82 7.22 5.06
CA TYR A 188 3.45 6.88 6.44
C TYR A 188 3.51 8.10 7.37
N ASP A 189 2.78 8.01 8.47
CA ASP A 189 2.81 8.96 9.56
C ASP A 189 2.61 8.26 10.91
N VAL A 190 3.13 8.88 11.96
CA VAL A 190 3.06 8.37 13.35
C VAL A 190 2.42 9.42 14.23
N ARG A 191 1.50 8.97 15.09
CA ARG A 191 0.84 9.74 16.15
C ARG A 191 1.89 10.61 16.87
N PRO A 192 1.68 11.93 17.02
CA PRO A 192 2.66 12.83 17.61
C PRO A 192 3.28 12.33 18.92
N SER A 193 2.47 11.87 19.87
CA SER A 193 2.93 11.32 21.16
C SER A 193 3.76 10.02 21.07
N GLN A 194 3.77 9.37 19.90
CA GLN A 194 4.46 8.10 19.66
C GLN A 194 5.69 8.23 18.76
N ARG A 195 6.07 9.45 18.35
CA ARG A 195 7.28 9.69 17.56
C ARG A 195 8.55 9.41 18.36
N GLY A 196 9.65 9.12 17.65
CA GLY A 196 10.94 8.82 18.26
C GLY A 196 11.07 7.43 18.91
N LYS A 197 9.98 6.62 18.91
CA LYS A 197 9.95 5.29 19.55
C LYS A 197 10.17 4.12 18.58
N GLY A 198 10.58 4.38 17.34
CA GLY A 198 10.82 3.35 16.32
C GLY A 198 9.57 2.85 15.58
N TYR A 199 8.37 3.33 15.90
CA TYR A 199 7.14 2.87 15.26
C TYR A 199 7.06 3.14 13.75
N ALA A 200 7.65 4.24 13.26
CA ALA A 200 7.72 4.50 11.82
C ALA A 200 8.53 3.42 11.09
N THR A 201 9.65 2.98 11.67
CA THR A 201 10.47 1.89 11.14
C THR A 201 9.69 0.59 11.09
N ARG A 202 8.96 0.24 12.17
CA ARG A 202 8.11 -0.95 12.22
C ARG A 202 6.96 -0.89 11.22
N LEU A 203 6.30 0.26 11.10
CA LEU A 203 5.18 0.48 10.19
C LEU A 203 5.60 0.35 8.72
N LEU A 204 6.73 0.96 8.34
CA LEU A 204 7.28 0.79 6.99
C LEU A 204 7.61 -0.68 6.72
N ALA A 205 8.31 -1.37 7.64
CA ALA A 205 8.63 -2.80 7.51
C ALA A 205 7.40 -3.67 7.27
N LEU A 206 6.34 -3.47 8.06
CA LEU A 206 5.10 -4.25 7.91
C LEU A 206 4.39 -3.92 6.59
N THR A 207 4.38 -2.64 6.18
CA THR A 207 3.77 -2.23 4.90
C THR A 207 4.52 -2.81 3.70
N MET A 208 5.85 -2.97 3.79
CA MET A 208 6.63 -3.65 2.74
C MET A 208 6.24 -5.13 2.60
N GLY A 209 5.87 -5.80 3.70
CA GLY A 209 5.30 -7.15 3.65
C GLY A 209 4.00 -7.20 2.83
N GLU A 210 3.11 -6.21 3.01
CA GLU A 210 1.90 -6.07 2.21
C GLU A 210 2.21 -5.78 0.73
N ALA A 211 3.20 -4.91 0.46
CA ALA A 211 3.66 -4.61 -0.89
C ALA A 211 4.21 -5.85 -1.62
N CYS A 212 4.93 -6.72 -0.90
CA CYS A 212 5.39 -8.00 -1.42
C CYS A 212 4.20 -8.92 -1.74
N GLY A 213 3.16 -8.93 -0.89
CA GLY A 213 1.92 -9.67 -1.13
C GLY A 213 1.16 -9.22 -2.38
N LEU A 214 1.31 -7.95 -2.78
CA LEU A 214 0.77 -7.41 -4.05
C LEU A 214 1.64 -7.76 -5.27
N GLY A 215 2.79 -8.41 -5.07
CA GLY A 215 3.73 -8.76 -6.15
C GLY A 215 4.56 -7.59 -6.66
N LEU A 216 4.72 -6.52 -5.89
CA LEU A 216 5.63 -5.43 -6.25
C LEU A 216 7.08 -5.92 -6.14
N PRO A 217 7.95 -5.64 -7.14
CA PRO A 217 9.36 -6.04 -7.08
C PRO A 217 10.20 -5.15 -6.14
N GLY A 218 9.67 -3.99 -5.79
CA GLY A 218 10.31 -2.98 -4.97
C GLY A 218 9.38 -1.80 -4.75
N VAL A 219 9.74 -0.93 -3.82
CA VAL A 219 8.97 0.28 -3.49
C VAL A 219 9.85 1.52 -3.53
N LEU A 220 9.37 2.51 -4.26
CA LEU A 220 9.83 3.89 -4.16
C LEU A 220 9.25 4.54 -2.88
N VAL A 221 10.11 5.11 -2.04
CA VAL A 221 9.70 5.92 -0.89
C VAL A 221 10.40 7.27 -0.97
N THR A 222 9.65 8.35 -0.75
CA THR A 222 10.15 9.72 -0.88
C THR A 222 10.00 10.51 0.41
N CYS A 223 10.90 11.46 0.66
CA CYS A 223 10.74 12.44 1.73
C CYS A 223 11.44 13.75 1.40
N ASP A 224 10.98 14.87 1.97
CA ASP A 224 11.68 16.16 1.92
C ASP A 224 13.14 15.99 2.39
N ASP A 225 14.05 16.78 1.82
CA ASP A 225 15.50 16.68 2.09
C ASP A 225 15.88 17.02 3.53
N ASP A 226 15.10 17.90 4.15
CA ASP A 226 15.22 18.31 5.54
C ASP A 226 14.51 17.35 6.51
N ASN A 227 13.76 16.37 6.01
CA ASN A 227 13.10 15.35 6.81
C ASN A 227 14.05 14.18 7.14
N TYR A 228 15.10 14.50 7.91
CA TYR A 228 16.13 13.54 8.35
C TYR A 228 15.57 12.38 9.19
N ALA A 229 14.40 12.57 9.82
CA ALA A 229 13.73 11.51 10.56
C ALA A 229 13.20 10.44 9.60
N SER A 230 12.51 10.85 8.53
CA SER A 230 12.00 9.93 7.51
C SER A 230 13.13 9.28 6.73
N ALA A 231 14.16 10.04 6.33
CA ALA A 231 15.34 9.48 5.67
C ALA A 231 15.96 8.30 6.46
N ARG A 232 16.18 8.50 7.78
CA ARG A 232 16.70 7.44 8.65
C ARG A 232 15.77 6.23 8.79
N VAL A 233 14.45 6.44 8.76
CA VAL A 233 13.48 5.34 8.79
C VAL A 233 13.55 4.51 7.51
N ILE A 234 13.65 5.18 6.35
CA ILE A 234 13.73 4.56 5.03
C ILE A 234 15.04 3.76 4.91
N GLU A 235 16.18 4.37 5.25
CA GLU A 235 17.50 3.74 5.21
C GLU A 235 17.59 2.51 6.13
N LYS A 236 17.02 2.58 7.34
CA LYS A 236 16.94 1.41 8.26
C LYS A 236 16.12 0.25 7.71
N ASN A 237 15.21 0.52 6.78
CA ASN A 237 14.42 -0.49 6.09
C ASN A 237 15.05 -0.94 4.76
N GLY A 238 16.34 -0.64 4.54
CA GLY A 238 17.07 -1.05 3.34
C GLY A 238 16.97 -0.09 2.17
N GLY A 239 16.35 1.08 2.36
CA GLY A 239 16.23 2.07 1.28
C GLY A 239 17.56 2.64 0.83
N ARG A 240 17.82 2.51 -0.48
CA ARG A 240 18.96 3.11 -1.16
C ARG A 240 18.53 4.42 -1.81
N LEU A 241 19.21 5.51 -1.46
CA LEU A 241 19.01 6.79 -2.12
C LEU A 241 19.38 6.66 -3.59
N ILE A 242 18.42 6.93 -4.48
CA ILE A 242 18.63 6.91 -5.93
C ILE A 242 19.10 8.28 -6.40
N ASN A 243 18.36 9.32 -6.01
CA ASN A 243 18.64 10.71 -6.36
C ASN A 243 17.88 11.67 -5.43
N LYS A 244 18.12 12.97 -5.64
CA LYS A 244 17.32 14.06 -5.10
C LYS A 244 16.83 14.91 -6.26
N ILE A 245 15.58 15.35 -6.20
CA ILE A 245 14.96 16.15 -7.26
C ILE A 245 14.11 17.27 -6.63
N VAL A 246 13.85 18.33 -7.39
CA VAL A 246 12.76 19.26 -7.09
C VAL A 246 11.59 18.84 -7.99
N PRO A 247 10.44 18.39 -7.45
CA PRO A 247 9.29 18.02 -8.27
C PRO A 247 8.80 19.19 -9.13
N GLU A 248 8.22 18.90 -10.29
CA GLU A 248 7.80 19.94 -11.26
C GLU A 248 6.85 20.99 -10.66
N ASP A 249 5.87 20.58 -9.85
CA ASP A 249 5.02 21.50 -9.08
C ASP A 249 5.34 21.44 -7.58
N GLY A 250 6.62 21.38 -7.22
CA GLY A 250 7.11 21.44 -5.84
C GLY A 250 8.16 22.53 -5.66
N ASP A 251 8.32 22.99 -4.42
CA ASP A 251 9.31 24.01 -4.04
C ASP A 251 10.46 23.45 -3.20
N LYS A 252 10.34 22.20 -2.76
CA LYS A 252 11.31 21.52 -1.91
C LYS A 252 12.12 20.47 -2.65
N LEU A 253 13.37 20.33 -2.22
CA LEU A 253 14.20 19.20 -2.60
C LEU A 253 13.64 17.92 -1.94
N VAL A 254 13.33 16.92 -2.76
CA VAL A 254 12.81 15.63 -2.34
C VAL A 254 13.88 14.56 -2.56
N ARG A 255 14.09 13.73 -1.55
CA ARG A 255 14.91 12.50 -1.63
C ARG A 255 14.06 11.34 -2.09
N ARG A 256 14.59 10.55 -3.03
CA ARG A 256 13.93 9.37 -3.58
C ARG A 256 14.75 8.13 -3.28
N TYR A 257 14.13 7.16 -2.60
CA TYR A 257 14.77 5.92 -2.21
C TYR A 257 14.07 4.73 -2.87
N TRP A 258 14.85 3.77 -3.33
CA TRP A 258 14.36 2.46 -3.74
C TRP A 258 14.59 1.45 -2.63
N ILE A 259 13.60 0.61 -2.37
CA ILE A 259 13.72 -0.56 -1.49
C ILE A 259 13.33 -1.79 -2.31
N ASP A 260 14.22 -2.76 -2.44
CA ASP A 260 13.91 -4.07 -3.03
C ASP A 260 13.12 -4.93 -2.01
N LEU A 261 12.15 -5.72 -2.49
CA LEU A 261 11.27 -6.57 -1.67
C LEU A 261 11.64 -8.06 -1.73
#